data_AF-A0A821NAS3-F1
#
_entry.id   AF-A0A821NAS3-F1
#
_cell.length_a   1.000
_cell.length_b   1.000
_cell.length_c   1.000
_cell.angle_alpha   90.00
_cell.angle_beta   90.00
_cell.angle_gamma   90.00
#
_symmetry.space_group_name_H-M   'P 1'
#
loop_
_entity.id
_entity.type
_entity.pdbx_description
1 polymer ?
#
loop_
_entity_poly.entity_id
_entity_poly.type
_entity_poly.pdbx_seq_one_letter_code
_entity_poly.pdbx_strand_id
1 'polypeptide(L)'
;MRMTKLGKYHWLTFWSSHEVDQQIRTLKHVTSNKSQDETIHLIDIIRWVYENTQQATWDGLHHWSTQSLSYQQKVNAFQHVQWANSEQQFTFNLLQELATHCLEPEWIKKILASSSDEEQQRELQREVEQQVEEERQHQRPIPVSPQKPKLHDAVKQLCSVDSSMLDLESLTEVFRRIPFAFNGSTFSQDCQPSSWQKNIWISTEFQKVIKTLGESLDPFLRPPRWIVVYRNQHVIFVSAYEANWLINQLKTEFSMKKTDQSFTTTLRLLLPRIKHDQSILVNTPTLTIPPSIVSHGISPFIIPNEWLVKLLIFNGTLYFETVDEQEAYCQCLGVCPKPRTKIENDAFESGWILVDGFIPQEEHRLLLQKHGCRFTANPLRFIQKLIENRNASHAPRTSH
;
A
#
# COMPACT_ATOMS: atom_id res chain seq x y z
N MET A 1 -11.86 10.92 7.31
CA MET A 1 -12.19 9.64 6.61
C MET A 1 -13.24 9.97 5.55
N ARG A 2 -12.93 9.95 4.23
CA ARG A 2 -13.93 10.31 3.19
C ARG A 2 -14.72 9.07 2.74
N MET A 3 -16.05 9.13 2.85
CA MET A 3 -17.03 8.06 2.58
C MET A 3 -17.29 7.78 1.08
N THR A 4 -16.35 8.09 0.19
CA THR A 4 -16.58 8.18 -1.26
C THR A 4 -16.45 6.85 -2.04
N LYS A 5 -16.22 5.70 -1.35
CA LYS A 5 -16.20 4.35 -1.95
C LYS A 5 -17.43 3.48 -1.65
N LEU A 6 -18.47 4.05 -1.05
CA LEU A 6 -19.75 3.34 -0.88
C LEU A 6 -20.48 3.28 -2.23
N GLY A 7 -20.56 2.09 -2.83
CA GLY A 7 -21.40 1.84 -4.00
C GLY A 7 -22.89 1.84 -3.64
N LYS A 8 -23.77 1.74 -4.64
CA LYS A 8 -25.21 1.53 -4.39
C LYS A 8 -25.39 0.32 -3.44
N TYR A 9 -26.18 0.51 -2.38
CA TYR A 9 -26.49 -0.48 -1.32
C TYR A 9 -25.39 -0.78 -0.30
N HIS A 10 -24.31 0.01 -0.21
CA HIS A 10 -23.36 -0.11 0.89
C HIS A 10 -23.68 0.93 1.99
N TRP A 11 -23.64 0.52 3.25
CA TRP A 11 -23.62 1.43 4.40
C TRP A 11 -22.44 1.07 5.31
N LEU A 12 -21.92 2.06 6.03
CA LEU A 12 -20.88 1.92 7.02
C LEU A 12 -21.44 2.40 8.35
N THR A 13 -21.35 1.56 9.38
CA THR A 13 -21.67 1.95 10.75
C THR A 13 -20.36 2.19 11.48
N PHE A 14 -20.16 3.42 11.94
CA PHE A 14 -19.01 3.78 12.76
C PHE A 14 -19.44 3.88 14.21
N TRP A 15 -18.58 3.40 15.09
CA TRP A 15 -18.68 3.69 16.52
C TRP A 15 -17.90 4.97 16.76
N SER A 16 -18.52 5.97 17.36
CA SER A 16 -17.81 7.15 17.83
C SER A 16 -16.83 6.75 18.93
N SER A 17 -15.68 7.41 19.00
CA SER A 17 -14.80 7.27 20.15
C SER A 17 -15.50 7.78 21.41
N HIS A 18 -15.04 7.34 22.58
CA HIS A 18 -15.57 7.81 23.85
C HIS A 18 -15.47 9.34 24.00
N GLU A 19 -14.39 9.92 23.49
CA GLU A 19 -14.17 11.36 23.47
C GLU A 19 -15.22 12.10 22.63
N VAL A 20 -15.53 11.60 21.42
CA VAL A 20 -16.57 12.20 20.57
C VAL A 20 -17.95 12.08 21.23
N ASP A 21 -18.27 10.94 21.84
CA ASP A 21 -19.51 10.76 22.59
C ASP A 21 -19.62 11.76 23.76
N GLN A 22 -18.55 11.95 24.53
CA GLN A 22 -18.50 12.95 25.60
C GLN A 22 -18.67 14.37 25.07
N GLN A 23 -18.01 14.74 23.98
CA GLN A 23 -18.14 16.08 23.40
C GLN A 23 -19.56 16.36 22.92
N ILE A 24 -20.21 15.38 22.26
CA ILE A 24 -21.62 15.49 21.85
C ILE A 24 -22.53 15.69 23.07
N ARG A 25 -22.31 14.92 24.15
CA ARG A 25 -23.08 15.04 25.40
C ARG A 25 -22.87 16.40 26.07
N THR A 26 -21.62 16.87 26.17
CA THR A 26 -21.31 18.17 26.74
C THR A 26 -22.03 19.29 25.99
N LEU A 27 -21.97 19.29 24.66
CA LEU A 27 -22.69 20.28 23.84
C LEU A 27 -24.21 20.19 24.03
N LYS A 28 -24.76 18.98 24.12
CA LYS A 28 -26.18 18.77 24.42
C LYS A 28 -26.59 19.39 25.76
N HIS A 29 -25.80 19.17 26.81
CA HIS A 29 -26.06 19.70 28.14
C HIS A 29 -25.93 21.23 28.22
N VAL A 30 -25.05 21.83 27.41
CA VAL A 30 -24.90 23.29 27.33
C VAL A 30 -26.12 23.95 26.68
N THR A 31 -26.73 23.32 25.67
CA THR A 31 -27.85 23.94 24.94
C THR A 31 -29.23 23.62 25.54
N SER A 32 -29.41 22.43 26.10
CA SER A 32 -30.68 22.01 26.69
C SER A 32 -30.70 22.27 28.20
N ASN A 33 -31.28 23.39 28.60
CA ASN A 33 -31.59 23.66 30.02
C ASN A 33 -32.49 22.53 30.57
N LYS A 34 -31.87 21.58 31.29
CA LYS A 34 -32.52 20.58 32.17
C LYS A 34 -33.51 19.60 31.51
N SER A 35 -33.20 18.98 30.38
CA SER A 35 -33.91 17.76 29.96
C SER A 35 -33.14 16.50 30.39
N GLN A 36 -33.74 15.67 31.25
CA GLN A 36 -33.23 14.40 31.80
C GLN A 36 -33.04 13.27 30.75
N ASP A 37 -33.09 13.59 29.46
CA ASP A 37 -32.96 12.58 28.41
C ASP A 37 -31.47 12.40 28.04
N GLU A 38 -30.89 11.30 28.50
CA GLU A 38 -29.50 10.91 28.23
C GLU A 38 -29.28 10.35 26.82
N THR A 39 -30.35 10.16 26.03
CA THR A 39 -30.24 9.58 24.69
C THR A 39 -29.73 10.61 23.67
N ILE A 40 -28.68 10.27 22.91
CA ILE A 40 -28.14 11.16 21.87
C ILE A 40 -29.05 11.05 20.63
N HIS A 41 -29.54 12.18 20.14
CA HIS A 41 -30.29 12.23 18.90
C HIS A 41 -29.41 12.69 17.73
N LEU A 42 -29.86 12.41 16.50
CA LEU A 42 -29.16 12.80 15.27
C LEU A 42 -28.87 14.32 15.22
N ILE A 43 -29.78 15.15 15.75
CA ILE A 43 -29.61 16.60 15.77
C ILE A 43 -28.42 17.05 16.65
N ASP A 44 -28.17 16.34 17.75
CA ASP A 44 -27.04 16.62 18.65
C ASP A 44 -25.70 16.31 17.96
N ILE A 45 -25.67 15.22 17.18
CA ILE A 45 -24.51 14.83 16.37
C ILE A 45 -24.25 15.86 15.27
N ILE A 46 -25.28 16.26 14.52
CA ILE A 46 -25.13 17.25 13.43
C ILE A 46 -24.65 18.59 13.98
N ARG A 47 -25.17 19.03 15.14
CA ARG A 47 -24.73 20.26 15.80
C ARG A 47 -23.26 20.17 16.23
N TRP A 48 -22.85 19.08 16.86
CA TRP A 48 -21.44 18.86 17.22
C TRP A 48 -20.53 18.89 15.98
N VAL A 49 -20.94 18.24 14.88
CA VAL A 49 -20.16 18.28 13.62
C VAL A 49 -20.02 19.71 13.12
N TYR A 50 -21.10 20.50 13.14
CA TYR A 50 -21.07 21.88 12.70
C TYR A 50 -20.13 22.75 13.55
N GLU A 51 -20.25 22.71 14.88
CA GLU A 51 -19.42 23.51 15.78
C GLU A 51 -17.95 23.11 15.71
N ASN A 52 -17.67 21.80 15.67
CA ASN A 52 -16.30 21.30 15.55
C ASN A 52 -15.68 21.68 14.19
N THR A 53 -16.47 21.68 13.12
CA THR A 53 -16.01 22.14 11.80
C THR A 53 -15.72 23.64 11.80
N GLN A 54 -16.57 24.46 12.44
CA GLN A 54 -16.33 25.89 12.59
C GLN A 54 -15.05 26.15 13.38
N GLN A 55 -14.87 25.48 14.53
CA GLN A 55 -13.68 25.64 15.35
C GLN A 55 -12.41 25.24 14.60
N ALA A 56 -12.41 24.08 13.92
CA ALA A 56 -11.29 23.64 13.09
C ALA A 56 -10.98 24.62 11.94
N THR A 57 -12.00 25.25 11.38
CA THR A 57 -11.85 26.29 10.33
C THR A 57 -11.19 27.55 10.91
N TRP A 58 -11.57 27.96 12.12
CA TRP A 58 -10.97 29.09 12.82
C TRP A 58 -9.53 28.83 13.24
N ASP A 59 -9.25 27.66 13.82
CA ASP A 59 -7.90 27.26 14.24
C ASP A 59 -6.97 27.10 13.03
N GLY A 60 -7.50 26.62 11.91
CA GLY A 60 -6.77 26.47 10.65
C GLY A 60 -6.54 27.77 9.87
N LEU A 61 -7.21 28.88 10.23
CA LEU A 61 -7.16 30.14 9.48
C LEU A 61 -5.74 30.69 9.37
N HIS A 62 -4.97 30.62 10.45
CA HIS A 62 -3.57 31.06 10.45
C HIS A 62 -2.73 30.24 9.47
N HIS A 63 -2.87 28.90 9.50
CA HIS A 63 -2.15 28.01 8.58
C HIS A 63 -2.54 28.27 7.13
N TRP A 64 -3.83 28.42 6.81
CA TRP A 64 -4.27 28.73 5.45
C TRP A 64 -3.79 30.09 4.97
N SER A 65 -3.78 31.11 5.84
CA SER A 65 -3.25 32.42 5.49
C SER A 65 -1.74 32.39 5.20
N THR A 66 -0.99 31.60 5.98
CA THR A 66 0.45 31.38 5.79
C THR A 66 0.74 30.60 4.51
N GLN A 67 -0.06 29.56 4.22
CA GLN A 67 0.04 28.79 2.98
C GLN A 67 -0.30 29.66 1.77
N SER A 68 -1.33 30.51 1.86
CA SER A 68 -1.70 31.47 0.81
C SER A 68 -0.58 32.48 0.54
N LEU A 69 0.03 33.03 1.60
CA LEU A 69 1.15 33.96 1.48
C LEU A 69 2.36 33.28 0.81
N SER A 70 2.70 32.07 1.26
CA SER A 70 3.79 31.27 0.69
C SER A 70 3.53 30.92 -0.78
N TYR A 71 2.28 30.61 -1.14
CA TYR A 71 1.88 30.38 -2.52
C TYR A 71 2.05 31.63 -3.39
N GLN A 72 1.60 32.79 -2.91
CA GLN A 72 1.76 34.06 -3.63
C GLN A 72 3.23 34.43 -3.82
N GLN A 73 4.08 34.22 -2.80
CA GLN A 73 5.52 34.45 -2.90
C GLN A 73 6.16 33.55 -3.98
N LYS A 74 5.80 32.25 -4.00
CA LYS A 74 6.26 31.32 -5.04
C LYS A 74 5.80 31.78 -6.43
N VAL A 75 4.53 32.13 -6.60
CA VAL A 75 3.99 32.61 -7.89
C VAL A 75 4.71 33.87 -8.36
N ASN A 76 4.93 34.85 -7.48
CA ASN A 76 5.66 36.07 -7.82
C ASN A 76 7.12 35.78 -8.20
N ALA A 77 7.81 34.92 -7.45
CA ALA A 77 9.17 34.49 -7.75
C ALA A 77 9.26 33.81 -9.12
N PHE A 78 8.31 32.91 -9.43
CA PHE A 78 8.23 32.26 -10.75
C PHE A 78 7.91 33.25 -11.90
N GLN A 79 7.16 34.31 -11.64
CA GLN A 79 6.88 35.35 -12.66
C GLN A 79 8.08 36.27 -12.92
N HIS A 80 8.96 36.47 -11.92
CA HIS A 80 10.14 37.32 -12.05
C HIS A 80 11.31 36.61 -12.76
N VAL A 81 11.27 35.28 -12.86
CA VAL A 81 12.19 34.52 -13.71
C VAL A 81 11.85 34.78 -15.17
N GLN A 82 12.80 35.34 -15.94
CA GLN A 82 12.65 35.48 -17.39
C GLN A 82 12.84 34.11 -18.06
N TRP A 83 11.74 33.45 -18.38
CA TRP A 83 11.70 32.15 -19.09
C TRP A 83 12.16 32.21 -20.56
N ALA A 84 12.84 33.27 -20.99
CA ALA A 84 12.95 33.68 -22.38
C ALA A 84 13.84 32.80 -23.27
N ASN A 85 14.38 31.67 -22.80
CA ASN A 85 15.05 30.68 -23.65
C ASN A 85 14.66 29.26 -23.21
N SER A 86 13.78 28.62 -23.98
CA SER A 86 13.19 27.30 -23.75
C SER A 86 14.15 26.09 -23.83
N GLU A 87 15.45 26.30 -23.60
CA GLU A 87 16.47 25.23 -23.57
C GLU A 87 17.44 25.33 -22.39
N GLN A 88 17.21 26.20 -21.41
CA GLN A 88 18.05 26.23 -20.21
C GLN A 88 17.68 25.10 -19.25
N GLN A 89 18.59 24.12 -19.11
CA GLN A 89 18.57 23.15 -18.02
C GLN A 89 18.49 23.87 -16.67
N PHE A 90 17.71 23.32 -15.73
CA PHE A 90 17.63 23.82 -14.35
C PHE A 90 19.03 23.88 -13.72
N THR A 91 19.67 25.05 -13.75
CA THR A 91 20.97 25.25 -13.13
C THR A 91 20.81 25.41 -11.63
N PHE A 92 21.80 24.92 -10.88
CA PHE A 92 21.84 25.03 -9.42
C PHE A 92 21.65 26.48 -8.94
N ASN A 93 22.18 27.45 -9.67
CA ASN A 93 22.08 28.87 -9.34
C ASN A 93 20.65 29.41 -9.47
N LEU A 94 19.88 28.98 -10.47
CA LEU A 94 18.47 29.36 -10.64
C LEU A 94 17.61 28.77 -9.51
N LEU A 95 17.87 27.52 -9.13
CA LEU A 95 17.20 26.88 -8.00
C LEU A 95 17.54 27.57 -6.68
N GLN A 96 18.79 28.02 -6.51
CA GLN A 96 19.24 28.76 -5.35
C GLN A 96 18.58 30.15 -5.28
N GLU A 97 18.46 30.86 -6.41
CA GLU A 97 17.79 32.16 -6.51
C GLU A 97 16.28 32.04 -6.20
N LEU A 98 15.60 31.05 -6.79
CA LEU A 98 14.21 30.73 -6.47
C LEU A 98 14.03 30.40 -4.98
N ALA A 99 14.93 29.60 -4.40
CA ALA A 99 14.90 29.28 -2.98
C ALA A 99 15.06 30.53 -2.10
N THR A 100 15.96 31.45 -2.46
CA THR A 100 16.15 32.70 -1.69
C THR A 100 14.96 33.66 -1.79
N HIS A 101 14.21 33.64 -2.90
CA HIS A 101 13.03 34.48 -3.09
C HIS A 101 11.73 33.85 -2.57
N CYS A 102 11.68 32.52 -2.46
CA CYS A 102 10.52 31.78 -1.95
C CYS A 102 10.58 31.48 -0.44
N LEU A 103 11.72 31.74 0.22
CA LEU A 103 11.93 31.43 1.63
C LEU A 103 12.22 32.70 2.46
N GLU A 104 11.47 32.96 3.54
CA GLU A 104 11.79 34.00 4.52
C GLU A 104 13.12 33.66 5.23
N PRO A 105 13.89 34.70 5.60
CA PRO A 105 15.23 34.55 6.17
C PRO A 105 15.28 33.81 7.52
N GLU A 106 14.19 33.76 8.28
CA GLU A 106 14.08 32.98 9.52
C GLU A 106 14.16 31.47 9.27
N TRP A 107 13.66 31.00 8.12
CA TRP A 107 13.55 29.57 7.81
C TRP A 107 14.87 28.99 7.32
N ILE A 108 15.73 29.80 6.71
CA ILE A 108 17.09 29.37 6.32
C ILE A 108 17.92 29.03 7.57
N LYS A 109 17.78 29.82 8.64
CA LYS A 109 18.38 29.52 9.95
C LYS A 109 17.72 28.31 10.62
N LYS A 110 16.41 28.16 10.50
CA LYS A 110 15.66 27.05 11.11
C LYS A 110 15.90 25.72 10.39
N ILE A 111 15.99 25.68 9.07
CA ILE A 111 16.30 24.48 8.26
C ILE A 111 17.72 23.95 8.57
N LEU A 112 18.68 24.83 8.82
CA LEU A 112 20.04 24.45 9.25
C LEU A 112 20.07 23.96 10.71
N ALA A 113 19.11 24.36 11.56
CA ALA A 113 18.99 23.95 12.95
C ALA A 113 18.01 22.77 13.17
N SER A 114 17.10 22.50 12.23
CA SER A 114 16.01 21.52 12.34
C SER A 114 16.33 20.18 11.70
N SER A 115 17.58 19.74 11.79
CA SER A 115 17.92 18.31 11.63
C SER A 115 17.43 17.46 12.81
N SER A 116 16.57 18.01 13.69
CA SER A 116 16.16 17.36 14.95
C SER A 116 14.69 17.56 15.38
N ASP A 117 13.75 17.95 14.50
CA ASP A 117 12.32 17.98 14.84
C ASP A 117 11.49 17.07 13.91
N GLU A 118 11.44 15.78 14.24
CA GLU A 118 10.68 14.73 13.54
C GLU A 118 9.16 15.01 13.49
N GLU A 119 8.64 15.82 14.42
CA GLU A 119 7.20 16.10 14.51
C GLU A 119 6.74 17.10 13.43
N GLN A 120 7.52 18.14 13.16
CA GLN A 120 7.24 19.09 12.08
C GLN A 120 7.38 18.43 10.71
N GLN A 121 8.35 17.53 10.53
CA GLN A 121 8.47 16.73 9.32
C GLN A 121 7.23 15.83 9.10
N ARG A 122 6.68 15.23 10.18
CA ARG A 122 5.45 14.42 10.11
C ARG A 122 4.21 15.23 9.77
N GLU A 123 4.14 16.50 10.16
CA GLU A 123 3.03 17.39 9.79
C GLU A 123 3.12 17.84 8.33
N LEU A 124 4.30 18.31 7.89
CA LEU A 124 4.56 18.64 6.49
C LEU A 124 4.32 17.45 5.56
N GLN A 125 4.73 16.25 5.97
CA GLN A 125 4.48 15.03 5.19
C GLN A 125 2.97 14.71 5.11
N ARG A 126 2.20 14.97 6.18
CA ARG A 126 0.73 14.84 6.18
C ARG A 126 0.06 15.87 5.27
N GLU A 127 0.54 17.11 5.23
CA GLU A 127 0.02 18.17 4.35
C GLU A 127 0.33 17.89 2.88
N VAL A 128 1.57 17.49 2.56
CA VAL A 128 1.96 17.09 1.20
C VAL A 128 1.15 15.88 0.74
N GLU A 129 0.87 14.92 1.62
CA GLU A 129 -0.02 13.79 1.32
C GLU A 129 -1.45 14.24 1.02
N GLN A 130 -1.99 15.18 1.79
CA GLN A 130 -3.31 15.75 1.47
C GLN A 130 -3.32 16.43 0.10
N GLN A 131 -2.30 17.23 -0.21
CA GLN A 131 -2.19 17.94 -1.49
C GLN A 131 -2.02 16.98 -2.68
N VAL A 132 -1.13 15.99 -2.58
CA VAL A 132 -0.96 14.95 -3.61
C VAL A 132 -2.24 14.14 -3.79
N GLU A 133 -2.98 13.84 -2.72
CA GLU A 133 -4.26 13.15 -2.78
C GLU A 133 -5.41 14.02 -3.35
N GLU A 134 -5.32 15.35 -3.24
CA GLU A 134 -6.23 16.29 -3.89
C GLU A 134 -5.95 16.43 -5.39
N GLU A 135 -4.68 16.51 -5.81
CA GLU A 135 -4.31 16.54 -7.22
C GLU A 135 -4.68 15.23 -7.95
N ARG A 136 -4.55 14.08 -7.27
CA ARG A 136 -4.96 12.75 -7.79
C ARG A 136 -6.45 12.65 -8.15
N GLN A 137 -7.32 13.52 -7.63
CA GLN A 137 -8.76 13.44 -7.85
C GLN A 137 -9.21 13.87 -9.26
N HIS A 138 -8.32 14.44 -10.09
CA HIS A 138 -8.68 14.94 -11.42
C HIS A 138 -8.78 13.88 -12.53
N GLN A 139 -8.28 12.65 -12.35
CA GLN A 139 -8.34 11.61 -13.38
C GLN A 139 -8.98 10.32 -12.86
N ARG A 140 -10.31 10.23 -12.96
CA ARG A 140 -11.02 8.97 -12.75
C ARG A 140 -10.86 8.09 -13.98
N PRO A 141 -10.62 6.77 -13.81
CA PRO A 141 -10.70 5.83 -14.92
C PRO A 141 -12.07 5.94 -15.62
N ILE A 142 -12.11 5.49 -16.87
CA ILE A 142 -13.34 5.43 -17.65
C ILE A 142 -14.42 4.68 -16.84
N PRO A 143 -15.66 5.19 -16.77
CA PRO A 143 -16.74 4.50 -16.07
C PRO A 143 -17.02 3.14 -16.71
N VAL A 144 -16.76 2.06 -15.95
CA VAL A 144 -16.99 0.68 -16.39
C VAL A 144 -17.99 -0.05 -15.50
N SER A 145 -18.61 -1.11 -16.04
CA SER A 145 -19.53 -1.94 -15.27
C SER A 145 -18.78 -2.91 -14.34
N PRO A 146 -19.04 -2.91 -13.02
CA PRO A 146 -18.40 -3.83 -12.10
C PRO A 146 -18.88 -5.27 -12.32
N GLN A 147 -17.98 -6.23 -12.12
CA GLN A 147 -18.32 -7.65 -12.09
C GLN A 147 -19.01 -7.99 -10.76
N LYS A 148 -20.06 -8.82 -10.80
CA LYS A 148 -20.68 -9.32 -9.58
C LYS A 148 -19.77 -10.39 -8.94
N PRO A 149 -19.32 -10.22 -7.69
CA PRO A 149 -18.45 -11.19 -7.04
C PRO A 149 -19.22 -12.48 -6.73
N LYS A 150 -18.52 -13.62 -6.80
CA LYS A 150 -19.05 -14.96 -6.52
C LYS A 150 -18.14 -15.66 -5.51
N LEU A 151 -18.72 -16.22 -4.45
CA LEU A 151 -17.94 -17.06 -3.53
C LEU A 151 -17.88 -18.51 -4.06
N HIS A 152 -16.68 -19.01 -4.33
CA HIS A 152 -16.46 -20.39 -4.77
C HIS A 152 -16.42 -21.37 -3.59
N ASP A 153 -16.98 -22.57 -3.76
CA ASP A 153 -17.00 -23.59 -2.69
C ASP A 153 -15.60 -24.08 -2.30
N ALA A 154 -14.65 -24.11 -3.25
CA ALA A 154 -13.26 -24.42 -2.95
C ALA A 154 -12.59 -23.40 -2.01
N VAL A 155 -13.01 -22.12 -2.05
CA VAL A 155 -12.54 -21.11 -1.07
C VAL A 155 -13.11 -21.40 0.31
N LYS A 156 -14.36 -21.89 0.39
CA LYS A 156 -14.99 -22.29 1.64
C LYS A 156 -14.26 -23.46 2.30
N GLN A 157 -13.84 -24.43 1.49
CA GLN A 157 -13.09 -25.61 1.93
C GLN A 157 -11.70 -25.28 2.51
N LEU A 158 -11.14 -24.07 2.27
CA LEU A 158 -9.88 -23.66 2.90
C LEU A 158 -9.99 -23.58 4.44
N CYS A 159 -11.19 -23.31 4.97
CA CYS A 159 -11.47 -23.24 6.40
C CYS A 159 -11.59 -24.63 7.06
N SER A 160 -11.86 -25.68 6.28
CA SER A 160 -12.14 -27.02 6.80
C SER A 160 -10.86 -27.67 7.32
N VAL A 161 -10.69 -27.68 8.64
CA VAL A 161 -9.44 -28.14 9.28
C VAL A 161 -9.24 -29.65 9.18
N ASP A 162 -10.33 -30.41 9.29
CA ASP A 162 -10.30 -31.88 9.31
C ASP A 162 -10.27 -32.51 7.91
N SER A 163 -10.35 -31.69 6.87
CA SER A 163 -10.30 -32.16 5.47
C SER A 163 -8.88 -32.50 5.03
N SER A 164 -8.74 -33.36 4.02
CA SER A 164 -7.46 -33.48 3.30
C SER A 164 -7.08 -32.14 2.67
N MET A 165 -5.78 -31.90 2.51
CA MET A 165 -5.31 -30.67 1.89
C MET A 165 -5.86 -30.58 0.46
N LEU A 166 -6.40 -29.42 0.10
CA LEU A 166 -6.86 -29.19 -1.26
C LEU A 166 -5.67 -29.18 -2.22
N ASP A 167 -5.80 -29.94 -3.30
CA ASP A 167 -4.90 -29.81 -4.43
C ASP A 167 -5.28 -28.56 -5.24
N LEU A 168 -4.62 -27.44 -4.91
CA LEU A 168 -4.85 -26.15 -5.56
C LEU A 168 -4.53 -26.18 -7.07
N GLU A 169 -3.62 -27.06 -7.51
CA GLU A 169 -3.26 -27.19 -8.92
C GLU A 169 -4.36 -27.89 -9.72
N SER A 170 -5.13 -28.80 -9.11
CA SER A 170 -6.31 -29.40 -9.76
C SER A 170 -7.49 -28.41 -9.88
N LEU A 171 -7.59 -27.44 -8.97
CA LEU A 171 -8.71 -26.49 -8.85
C LEU A 171 -8.48 -25.20 -9.63
N THR A 172 -8.01 -25.32 -10.87
CA THR A 172 -7.56 -24.17 -11.66
C THR A 172 -8.65 -23.12 -11.93
N GLU A 173 -9.92 -23.52 -11.96
CA GLU A 173 -11.06 -22.60 -12.11
C GLU A 173 -11.22 -21.61 -10.94
N VAL A 174 -10.63 -21.92 -9.78
CA VAL A 174 -10.71 -21.11 -8.57
C VAL A 174 -9.36 -20.53 -8.18
N PHE A 175 -8.29 -21.31 -8.25
CA PHE A 175 -6.95 -20.88 -7.85
C PHE A 175 -6.01 -20.84 -9.06
N ARG A 176 -5.34 -19.71 -9.23
CA ARG A 176 -4.35 -19.48 -10.31
C ARG A 176 -3.05 -18.95 -9.73
N ARG A 177 -1.97 -19.01 -10.52
CA ARG A 177 -0.68 -18.41 -10.18
C ARG A 177 -0.74 -16.88 -10.24
N ILE A 178 0.15 -16.19 -9.53
CA ILE A 178 0.23 -14.72 -9.52
C ILE A 178 0.17 -14.08 -10.93
N PRO A 179 0.88 -14.57 -11.96
CA PRO A 179 0.83 -13.98 -13.30
C PRO A 179 -0.59 -13.81 -13.86
N PHE A 180 -1.53 -14.66 -13.46
CA PHE A 180 -2.93 -14.55 -13.88
C PHE A 180 -3.58 -13.23 -13.44
N ALA A 181 -3.10 -12.58 -12.37
CA ALA A 181 -3.58 -11.28 -11.93
C ALA A 181 -3.38 -10.19 -12.98
N PHE A 182 -2.41 -10.37 -13.88
CA PHE A 182 -2.06 -9.43 -14.95
C PHE A 182 -2.73 -9.77 -16.29
N ASN A 183 -3.54 -10.83 -16.37
CA ASN A 183 -4.23 -11.17 -17.60
C ASN A 183 -5.20 -10.06 -18.00
N GLY A 184 -5.13 -9.64 -19.27
CA GLY A 184 -5.92 -8.53 -19.81
C GLY A 184 -5.35 -7.13 -19.48
N SER A 185 -4.13 -7.07 -18.95
CA SER A 185 -3.42 -5.83 -18.61
C SER A 185 -2.08 -5.76 -19.38
N THR A 186 -1.49 -4.57 -19.49
CA THR A 186 -0.20 -4.38 -20.19
C THR A 186 0.96 -5.08 -19.48
N PHE A 187 0.79 -5.37 -18.19
CA PHE A 187 1.75 -6.09 -17.36
C PHE A 187 1.96 -7.55 -17.77
N SER A 188 0.97 -8.16 -18.44
CA SER A 188 1.03 -9.58 -18.86
C SER A 188 2.25 -9.90 -19.73
N GLN A 189 2.75 -8.93 -20.50
CA GLN A 189 3.90 -9.10 -21.39
C GLN A 189 5.23 -9.11 -20.64
N ASP A 190 5.34 -8.31 -19.57
CA ASP A 190 6.60 -8.08 -18.85
C ASP A 190 6.70 -8.89 -17.54
N CYS A 191 5.62 -9.54 -17.08
CA CYS A 191 5.56 -10.14 -15.74
C CYS A 191 6.36 -11.45 -15.56
N GLN A 192 6.94 -12.00 -16.63
CA GLN A 192 7.75 -13.24 -16.65
C GLN A 192 7.12 -14.40 -15.83
N PRO A 193 6.10 -15.09 -16.35
CA PRO A 193 5.26 -16.00 -15.57
C PRO A 193 5.99 -17.11 -14.81
N SER A 194 7.10 -17.63 -15.35
CA SER A 194 7.91 -18.69 -14.76
C SER A 194 8.75 -18.25 -13.55
N SER A 195 8.92 -16.93 -13.33
CA SER A 195 9.79 -16.36 -12.30
C SER A 195 9.14 -16.26 -10.92
N TRP A 196 7.84 -16.53 -10.82
CA TRP A 196 7.06 -16.47 -9.59
C TRP A 196 7.10 -17.79 -8.81
N GLN A 197 6.79 -17.71 -7.51
CA GLN A 197 6.83 -18.87 -6.62
C GLN A 197 5.62 -19.79 -6.78
N LYS A 198 5.88 -21.11 -6.75
CA LYS A 198 4.87 -22.18 -6.92
C LYS A 198 4.00 -22.45 -5.68
N ASN A 199 4.19 -21.72 -4.60
CA ASN A 199 3.38 -21.82 -3.39
C ASN A 199 2.54 -20.56 -3.16
N ILE A 200 2.62 -19.57 -4.08
CA ILE A 200 1.80 -18.36 -4.03
C ILE A 200 0.76 -18.39 -5.15
N TRP A 201 -0.47 -18.10 -4.77
CA TRP A 201 -1.67 -18.25 -5.57
C TRP A 201 -2.54 -17.01 -5.45
N ILE A 202 -3.50 -16.90 -6.36
CA ILE A 202 -4.58 -15.92 -6.31
C ILE A 202 -5.91 -16.64 -6.57
N SER A 203 -6.99 -16.15 -5.97
CA SER A 203 -8.34 -16.56 -6.39
C SER A 203 -8.68 -15.94 -7.74
N THR A 204 -9.51 -16.62 -8.55
CA THR A 204 -9.99 -16.04 -9.81
C THR A 204 -10.87 -14.81 -9.57
N GLU A 205 -11.56 -14.74 -8.43
CA GLU A 205 -12.33 -13.58 -8.01
C GLU A 205 -11.46 -12.38 -7.64
N PHE A 206 -10.20 -12.58 -7.22
CA PHE A 206 -9.25 -11.50 -7.00
C PHE A 206 -9.02 -10.68 -8.29
N GLN A 207 -8.93 -11.35 -9.44
CA GLN A 207 -8.68 -10.71 -10.74
C GLN A 207 -9.95 -10.14 -11.40
N LYS A 208 -11.11 -10.78 -11.23
CA LYS A 208 -12.36 -10.39 -11.90
C LYS A 208 -13.02 -9.15 -11.27
N VAL A 209 -12.59 -7.96 -11.67
CA VAL A 209 -13.09 -6.68 -11.11
C VAL A 209 -14.22 -6.07 -11.93
N ILE A 210 -14.10 -6.11 -13.24
CA ILE A 210 -15.01 -5.43 -14.17
C ILE A 210 -15.48 -6.41 -15.25
N LYS A 211 -16.57 -6.06 -15.93
CA LYS A 211 -16.98 -6.75 -17.15
C LYS A 211 -16.05 -6.31 -18.28
N THR A 212 -15.17 -7.20 -18.74
CA THR A 212 -14.18 -6.90 -19.78
C THR A 212 -14.86 -6.68 -21.13
N LEU A 213 -14.80 -5.45 -21.65
CA LEU A 213 -15.14 -5.12 -23.04
C LEU A 213 -13.99 -4.27 -23.62
N GLY A 214 -12.98 -4.92 -24.22
CA GLY A 214 -11.95 -4.26 -25.03
C GLY A 214 -10.99 -3.29 -24.32
N GLU A 215 -11.16 -3.02 -23.02
CA GLU A 215 -10.35 -2.07 -22.25
C GLU A 215 -9.18 -2.73 -21.50
N SER A 216 -8.11 -1.96 -21.28
CA SER A 216 -6.98 -2.40 -20.44
C SER A 216 -7.40 -2.51 -18.97
N LEU A 217 -7.01 -3.60 -18.32
CA LEU A 217 -7.25 -3.82 -16.90
C LEU A 217 -6.25 -3.11 -15.98
N ASP A 218 -5.27 -2.37 -16.50
CA ASP A 218 -4.24 -1.69 -15.69
C ASP A 218 -4.84 -0.84 -14.56
N PRO A 219 -5.82 0.06 -14.79
CA PRO A 219 -6.40 0.90 -13.73
C PRO A 219 -7.26 0.11 -12.73
N PHE A 220 -7.60 -1.13 -13.07
CA PHE A 220 -8.52 -1.99 -12.34
C PHE A 220 -7.81 -3.15 -11.64
N LEU A 221 -6.48 -3.23 -11.70
CA LEU A 221 -5.70 -4.20 -10.93
C LEU A 221 -5.97 -4.01 -9.44
N ARG A 222 -6.40 -5.08 -8.76
CA ARG A 222 -6.73 -4.99 -7.33
C ARG A 222 -5.46 -4.87 -6.48
N PRO A 223 -5.46 -4.01 -5.46
CA PRO A 223 -4.44 -4.05 -4.43
C PRO A 223 -4.60 -5.36 -3.60
N PRO A 224 -3.54 -6.16 -3.45
CA PRO A 224 -3.50 -7.42 -2.75
C PRO A 224 -3.44 -7.17 -1.25
N ARG A 225 -4.60 -6.92 -0.67
CA ARG A 225 -4.74 -6.61 0.76
C ARG A 225 -4.94 -7.84 1.63
N TRP A 226 -5.58 -8.87 1.10
CA TRP A 226 -5.98 -10.03 1.88
C TRP A 226 -5.27 -11.28 1.38
N ILE A 227 -4.58 -11.96 2.30
CA ILE A 227 -3.95 -13.25 2.02
C ILE A 227 -4.47 -14.31 2.96
N VAL A 228 -4.68 -15.51 2.42
CA VAL A 228 -4.85 -16.73 3.20
C VAL A 228 -3.52 -17.44 3.21
N VAL A 229 -2.92 -17.58 4.39
CA VAL A 229 -1.83 -18.53 4.62
C VAL A 229 -2.49 -19.88 4.87
N TYR A 230 -2.53 -20.75 3.86
CA TYR A 230 -3.20 -22.04 3.93
C TYR A 230 -2.21 -23.11 4.40
N ARG A 231 -2.54 -23.74 5.54
CA ARG A 231 -1.76 -24.81 6.18
C ARG A 231 -0.27 -24.52 6.36
N ASN A 232 0.11 -23.25 6.53
CA ASN A 232 1.52 -22.80 6.56
C ASN A 232 2.37 -23.22 5.33
N GLN A 233 1.73 -23.63 4.23
CA GLN A 233 2.39 -24.14 3.02
C GLN A 233 2.15 -23.27 1.80
N HIS A 234 1.00 -22.60 1.73
CA HIS A 234 0.61 -21.78 0.60
C HIS A 234 0.16 -20.40 1.03
N VAL A 235 0.38 -19.41 0.17
CA VAL A 235 -0.18 -18.06 0.32
C VAL A 235 -1.14 -17.83 -0.84
N ILE A 236 -2.38 -17.44 -0.54
CA ILE A 236 -3.44 -17.24 -1.53
C ILE A 236 -3.97 -15.81 -1.40
N PHE A 237 -3.78 -14.98 -2.41
CA PHE A 237 -4.43 -13.67 -2.46
C PHE A 237 -5.92 -13.84 -2.77
N VAL A 238 -6.76 -13.24 -1.94
CA VAL A 238 -8.21 -13.32 -2.07
C VAL A 238 -8.81 -11.93 -2.19
N SER A 239 -9.99 -11.85 -2.81
CA SER A 239 -10.76 -10.62 -2.86
C SER A 239 -11.24 -10.19 -1.47
N ALA A 240 -11.54 -8.89 -1.29
CA ALA A 240 -12.16 -8.41 -0.05
C ALA A 240 -13.52 -9.07 0.23
N TYR A 241 -14.24 -9.46 -0.83
CA TYR A 241 -15.51 -10.17 -0.71
C TYR A 241 -15.32 -11.58 -0.13
N GLU A 242 -14.36 -12.35 -0.67
CA GLU A 242 -14.00 -13.67 -0.13
C GLU A 242 -13.45 -13.56 1.29
N ALA A 243 -12.55 -12.59 1.55
CA ALA A 243 -11.99 -12.34 2.87
C ALA A 243 -13.09 -12.08 3.91
N ASN A 244 -14.08 -11.24 3.59
CA ASN A 244 -15.18 -10.93 4.51
C ASN A 244 -15.97 -12.18 4.94
N TRP A 245 -16.18 -13.12 4.01
CA TRP A 245 -16.80 -14.41 4.35
C TRP A 245 -15.87 -15.28 5.20
N LEU A 246 -14.60 -15.39 4.81
CA LEU A 246 -13.59 -16.19 5.49
C LEU A 246 -13.37 -15.76 6.96
N ILE A 247 -13.45 -14.46 7.27
CA ILE A 247 -13.27 -13.93 8.63
C ILE A 247 -14.19 -14.65 9.63
N ASN A 248 -15.48 -14.76 9.30
CA ASN A 248 -16.45 -15.35 10.22
C ASN A 248 -16.23 -16.86 10.34
N GLN A 249 -15.97 -17.52 9.22
CA GLN A 249 -15.84 -18.98 9.17
C GLN A 249 -14.59 -19.47 9.88
N LEU A 250 -13.44 -18.83 9.65
CA LEU A 250 -12.21 -19.14 10.36
C LEU A 250 -12.33 -18.91 11.87
N LYS A 251 -13.08 -17.88 12.31
CA LYS A 251 -13.36 -17.68 13.74
C LYS A 251 -14.25 -18.77 14.32
N THR A 252 -15.31 -19.15 13.61
CA THR A 252 -16.22 -20.22 14.06
C THR A 252 -15.51 -21.55 14.19
N GLU A 253 -14.76 -21.97 13.16
CA GLU A 253 -13.97 -23.20 13.16
C GLU A 253 -12.92 -23.20 14.29
N PHE A 254 -12.26 -22.07 14.50
CA PHE A 254 -11.30 -21.91 15.60
C PHE A 254 -11.96 -22.04 16.97
N SER A 255 -13.15 -21.45 17.19
CA SER A 255 -13.89 -21.56 18.45
C SER A 255 -14.47 -22.95 18.70
N MET A 256 -14.79 -23.71 17.65
CA MET A 256 -15.35 -25.07 17.76
C MET A 256 -14.28 -26.13 18.05
N LYS A 257 -13.01 -25.86 17.74
CA LYS A 257 -11.91 -26.77 18.04
C LYS A 257 -11.69 -26.89 19.55
N LYS A 258 -11.91 -28.10 20.07
CA LYS A 258 -11.68 -28.50 21.48
C LYS A 258 -10.28 -29.08 21.75
N THR A 259 -9.41 -29.18 20.74
CA THR A 259 -8.13 -29.92 20.82
C THR A 259 -6.90 -29.03 20.63
N ASP A 260 -5.79 -29.43 21.26
CA ASP A 260 -4.42 -28.85 21.20
C ASP A 260 -3.78 -28.78 19.79
N GLN A 261 -4.54 -29.00 18.72
CA GLN A 261 -4.01 -28.96 17.35
C GLN A 261 -3.92 -27.53 16.83
N SER A 262 -2.70 -27.10 16.51
CA SER A 262 -2.43 -25.79 15.91
C SER A 262 -3.31 -25.53 14.67
N PHE A 263 -3.94 -24.37 14.65
CA PHE A 263 -4.72 -23.90 13.51
C PHE A 263 -3.73 -23.33 12.48
N THR A 264 -3.54 -24.03 11.36
CA THR A 264 -2.48 -23.73 10.39
C THR A 264 -2.95 -22.91 9.19
N THR A 265 -4.26 -22.70 9.04
CA THR A 265 -4.80 -21.79 8.02
C THR A 265 -5.09 -20.44 8.66
N THR A 266 -4.63 -19.33 8.10
CA THR A 266 -4.93 -18.01 8.67
C THR A 266 -5.21 -17.00 7.57
N LEU A 267 -6.11 -16.06 7.84
CA LEU A 267 -6.34 -14.88 7.02
C LEU A 267 -5.54 -13.70 7.60
N ARG A 268 -4.77 -13.03 6.76
CA ARG A 268 -3.87 -11.94 7.16
C ARG A 268 -4.02 -10.73 6.24
N LEU A 269 -3.82 -9.55 6.82
CA LEU A 269 -3.79 -8.28 6.09
C LEU A 269 -2.37 -8.01 5.60
N LEU A 270 -2.25 -7.60 4.34
CA LEU A 270 -1.00 -7.18 3.71
C LEU A 270 -1.14 -5.73 3.25
N LEU A 271 -0.27 -4.85 3.76
CA LEU A 271 -0.15 -3.48 3.30
C LEU A 271 1.19 -3.25 2.59
N PRO A 272 1.25 -2.38 1.58
CA PRO A 272 2.52 -1.99 0.99
C PRO A 272 3.26 -1.08 1.97
N ARG A 273 4.59 -1.16 2.00
CA ARG A 273 5.41 -0.21 2.77
C ARG A 273 5.81 0.94 1.85
N ILE A 274 5.05 2.03 1.92
CA ILE A 274 5.24 3.25 1.11
C ILE A 274 6.07 4.29 1.88
N LYS A 275 6.21 4.13 3.20
CA LYS A 275 7.05 4.96 4.06
C LYS A 275 7.92 4.06 4.93
N HIS A 276 9.03 4.59 5.43
CA HIS A 276 9.99 3.85 6.24
C HIS A 276 9.35 3.15 7.46
N ASP A 277 8.50 3.87 8.22
CA ASP A 277 7.95 3.36 9.48
C ASP A 277 6.57 2.70 9.34
N GLN A 278 6.20 2.32 8.11
CA GLN A 278 4.91 1.70 7.85
C GLN A 278 4.99 0.16 8.02
N SER A 279 4.14 -0.39 8.88
CA SER A 279 4.01 -1.85 8.99
C SER A 279 3.25 -2.44 7.80
N ILE A 280 3.71 -3.60 7.33
CA ILE A 280 3.03 -4.39 6.29
C ILE A 280 1.93 -5.32 6.86
N LEU A 281 1.81 -5.41 8.20
CA LEU A 281 0.80 -6.14 8.98
C LEU A 281 0.71 -7.67 8.77
N VAL A 282 1.43 -8.22 7.79
CA VAL A 282 1.29 -9.61 7.34
C VAL A 282 1.70 -10.67 8.37
N ASN A 283 2.62 -10.32 9.28
CA ASN A 283 3.10 -11.20 10.34
C ASN A 283 2.66 -10.72 11.73
N THR A 284 1.68 -9.81 11.81
CA THR A 284 1.17 -9.30 13.10
C THR A 284 0.17 -10.29 13.71
N PRO A 285 0.51 -11.00 14.81
CA PRO A 285 -0.31 -12.12 15.30
C PRO A 285 -1.70 -11.71 15.79
N THR A 286 -1.81 -10.50 16.35
CA THR A 286 -3.07 -9.92 16.85
C THR A 286 -4.04 -9.52 15.74
N LEU A 287 -3.54 -9.27 14.52
CA LEU A 287 -4.32 -8.92 13.34
C LEU A 287 -4.57 -10.11 12.42
N THR A 288 -4.03 -11.28 12.78
CA THR A 288 -4.26 -12.54 12.08
C THR A 288 -5.62 -13.12 12.48
N ILE A 289 -6.30 -13.78 11.55
CA ILE A 289 -7.63 -14.36 11.78
C ILE A 289 -7.58 -15.88 11.48
N PRO A 290 -7.83 -16.74 12.48
CA PRO A 290 -7.98 -16.42 13.90
C PRO A 290 -6.68 -15.84 14.51
N PRO A 291 -6.76 -15.11 15.64
CA PRO A 291 -5.58 -14.58 16.30
C PRO A 291 -4.59 -15.69 16.65
N SER A 292 -3.37 -15.55 16.17
CA SER A 292 -2.31 -16.54 16.40
C SER A 292 -1.60 -16.20 17.72
N ILE A 293 -2.34 -16.21 18.82
CA ILE A 293 -1.82 -15.87 20.16
C ILE A 293 -1.03 -17.07 20.68
N VAL A 294 0.21 -16.81 21.12
CA VAL A 294 1.12 -17.81 21.70
C VAL A 294 0.42 -18.50 22.86
N SER A 295 -0.05 -19.72 22.63
CA SER A 295 -0.62 -20.59 23.64
C SER A 295 0.27 -21.82 23.67
N HIS A 296 0.77 -22.19 24.85
CA HIS A 296 1.57 -23.42 25.05
C HIS A 296 2.89 -23.51 24.28
N GLY A 297 3.63 -22.41 24.12
CA GLY A 297 5.01 -22.43 23.61
C GLY A 297 5.16 -22.65 22.10
N ILE A 298 4.06 -22.66 21.33
CA ILE A 298 4.09 -22.73 19.87
C ILE A 298 4.20 -21.30 19.31
N SER A 299 5.28 -21.02 18.57
CA SER A 299 5.45 -19.74 17.89
C SER A 299 4.49 -19.61 16.69
N PRO A 300 3.93 -18.42 16.44
CA PRO A 300 3.10 -18.20 15.27
C PRO A 300 3.92 -18.43 14.00
N PHE A 301 3.28 -18.98 12.95
CA PHE A 301 3.94 -19.13 11.66
C PHE A 301 4.26 -17.76 11.05
N ILE A 302 5.55 -17.51 10.85
CA ILE A 302 6.06 -16.31 10.17
C ILE A 302 6.32 -16.67 8.71
N ILE A 303 5.84 -15.84 7.79
CA ILE A 303 6.10 -16.03 6.36
C ILE A 303 7.62 -15.89 6.11
N PRO A 304 8.30 -16.90 5.53
CA PRO A 304 9.73 -16.83 5.24
C PRO A 304 10.07 -15.68 4.27
N ASN A 305 11.27 -15.12 4.40
CA ASN A 305 11.72 -13.98 3.56
C ASN A 305 11.63 -14.29 2.07
N GLU A 306 11.92 -15.53 1.65
CA GLU A 306 11.79 -15.95 0.25
C GLU A 306 10.38 -15.71 -0.28
N TRP A 307 9.34 -15.96 0.52
CA TRP A 307 7.95 -15.77 0.13
C TRP A 307 7.55 -14.31 0.28
N LEU A 308 7.95 -13.70 1.40
CA LEU A 308 7.66 -12.32 1.73
C LEU A 308 8.07 -11.38 0.60
N VAL A 309 9.27 -11.54 0.05
CA VAL A 309 9.77 -10.72 -1.05
C VAL A 309 8.86 -10.77 -2.28
N LYS A 310 8.30 -11.93 -2.63
CA LYS A 310 7.33 -12.02 -3.74
C LYS A 310 6.03 -11.28 -3.41
N LEU A 311 5.60 -11.29 -2.15
CA LEU A 311 4.47 -10.48 -1.70
C LEU A 311 4.78 -8.98 -1.80
N LEU A 312 5.98 -8.55 -1.40
CA LEU A 312 6.41 -7.14 -1.46
C LEU A 312 6.49 -6.63 -2.91
N ILE A 313 7.10 -7.41 -3.81
CA ILE A 313 7.14 -7.11 -5.25
C ILE A 313 5.72 -7.01 -5.79
N PHE A 314 4.89 -8.03 -5.53
CA PHE A 314 3.52 -8.03 -6.02
C PHE A 314 2.70 -6.89 -5.43
N ASN A 315 2.96 -6.46 -4.18
CA ASN A 315 2.22 -5.38 -3.54
C ASN A 315 2.67 -3.98 -3.97
N GLY A 316 3.86 -3.85 -4.58
CA GLY A 316 4.46 -2.56 -4.92
C GLY A 316 5.07 -1.84 -3.71
N THR A 317 5.68 -2.59 -2.79
CA THR A 317 6.38 -2.01 -1.64
C THR A 317 7.64 -1.23 -2.08
N LEU A 318 7.89 -0.07 -1.44
CA LEU A 318 9.02 0.82 -1.70
C LEU A 318 10.13 0.76 -0.65
N TYR A 319 9.78 0.51 0.62
CA TYR A 319 10.73 0.52 1.74
C TYR A 319 10.80 -0.86 2.42
N PHE A 320 11.95 -1.15 3.02
CA PHE A 320 12.23 -2.38 3.75
C PHE A 320 12.46 -2.05 5.22
N GLU A 321 12.07 -2.97 6.12
CA GLU A 321 12.24 -2.78 7.56
C GLU A 321 13.61 -3.26 8.04
N THR A 322 14.16 -4.29 7.40
CA THR A 322 15.46 -4.88 7.76
C THR A 322 16.38 -5.00 6.56
N VAL A 323 17.68 -5.07 6.84
CA VAL A 323 18.71 -5.38 5.83
C VAL A 323 18.43 -6.73 5.17
N ASP A 324 18.00 -7.74 5.95
CA ASP A 324 17.65 -9.07 5.42
C ASP A 324 16.51 -9.01 4.39
N GLU A 325 15.50 -8.16 4.62
CA GLU A 325 14.39 -7.97 3.67
C GLU A 325 14.90 -7.33 2.37
N GLN A 326 15.76 -6.32 2.48
CA GLN A 326 16.40 -5.66 1.34
C GLN A 326 17.31 -6.63 0.56
N GLU A 327 18.14 -7.42 1.25
CA GLU A 327 19.02 -8.40 0.64
C GLU A 327 18.23 -9.49 -0.09
N ALA A 328 17.19 -10.03 0.55
CA ALA A 328 16.32 -11.02 -0.07
C ALA A 328 15.59 -10.43 -1.30
N TYR A 329 15.20 -9.16 -1.24
CA TYR A 329 14.64 -8.45 -2.39
C TYR A 329 15.64 -8.35 -3.54
N CYS A 330 16.89 -7.96 -3.24
CA CYS A 330 17.96 -7.86 -4.23
C CYS A 330 18.31 -9.22 -4.84
N GLN A 331 18.40 -10.27 -4.02
CA GLN A 331 18.63 -11.65 -4.47
C GLN A 331 17.50 -12.13 -5.39
N CYS A 332 16.25 -11.86 -5.04
CA CYS A 332 15.08 -12.26 -5.82
C CYS A 332 15.04 -11.60 -7.21
N LEU A 333 15.50 -10.35 -7.32
CA LEU A 333 15.55 -9.60 -8.58
C LEU A 333 16.86 -9.77 -9.35
N GLY A 334 17.91 -10.29 -8.72
CA GLY A 334 19.24 -10.39 -9.33
C GLY A 334 19.89 -9.01 -9.51
N VAL A 335 19.69 -8.12 -8.54
CA VAL A 335 20.26 -6.77 -8.56
C VAL A 335 21.36 -6.59 -7.52
N CYS A 336 22.35 -5.77 -7.87
CA CYS A 336 23.48 -5.38 -7.03
C CYS A 336 23.46 -3.85 -6.84
N PRO A 337 22.76 -3.36 -5.80
CA PRO A 337 22.68 -1.93 -5.50
C PRO A 337 24.01 -1.38 -4.98
N LYS A 338 24.13 -0.05 -4.91
CA LYS A 338 25.24 0.63 -4.23
C LYS A 338 24.95 0.71 -2.71
N PRO A 339 25.97 0.77 -1.84
CA PRO A 339 27.40 0.68 -2.14
C PRO A 339 27.81 -0.75 -2.51
N ARG A 340 28.74 -0.87 -3.47
CA ARG A 340 29.25 -2.15 -3.96
C ARG A 340 30.59 -2.49 -3.32
N THR A 341 30.81 -3.77 -3.07
CA THR A 341 32.12 -4.30 -2.70
C THR A 341 33.14 -4.14 -3.83
N LYS A 342 34.43 -4.34 -3.55
CA LYS A 342 35.48 -4.28 -4.59
C LYS A 342 35.20 -5.24 -5.75
N ILE A 343 34.83 -6.49 -5.44
CA ILE A 343 34.50 -7.51 -6.43
C ILE A 343 33.30 -7.09 -7.29
N GLU A 344 32.26 -6.53 -6.68
CA GLU A 344 31.09 -6.04 -7.42
C GLU A 344 31.40 -4.78 -8.25
N ASN A 345 32.34 -3.94 -7.83
CA ASN A 345 32.80 -2.82 -8.65
C ASN A 345 33.59 -3.33 -9.87
N ASP A 346 34.52 -4.26 -9.68
CA ASP A 346 35.27 -4.88 -10.78
C ASP A 346 34.32 -5.57 -11.78
N ALA A 347 33.28 -6.24 -11.28
CA ALA A 347 32.23 -6.86 -12.10
C ALA A 347 31.36 -5.82 -12.85
N PHE A 348 31.10 -4.66 -12.24
CA PHE A 348 30.41 -3.56 -12.91
C PHE A 348 31.27 -2.95 -14.02
N GLU A 349 32.56 -2.72 -13.77
CA GLU A 349 33.51 -2.24 -14.78
C GLU A 349 33.69 -3.23 -15.93
N SER A 350 33.60 -4.53 -15.62
CA SER A 350 33.62 -5.62 -16.62
C SER A 350 32.29 -5.81 -17.37
N GLY A 351 31.27 -5.01 -17.07
CA GLY A 351 29.96 -5.04 -17.73
C GLY A 351 29.04 -6.21 -17.30
N TRP A 352 29.37 -6.92 -16.21
CA TRP A 352 28.52 -8.01 -15.70
C TRP A 352 27.28 -7.48 -14.98
N ILE A 353 27.40 -6.30 -14.36
CA ILE A 353 26.33 -5.57 -13.70
C ILE A 353 25.95 -4.37 -14.57
N LEU A 354 24.67 -4.23 -14.89
CA LEU A 354 24.17 -3.08 -15.65
C LEU A 354 24.10 -1.81 -14.79
N VAL A 355 23.86 -0.66 -15.44
CA VAL A 355 23.77 0.66 -14.77
C VAL A 355 22.69 0.69 -13.69
N ASP A 356 21.58 -0.01 -13.91
CA ASP A 356 20.47 -0.16 -12.97
C ASP A 356 20.72 -1.24 -11.89
N GLY A 357 21.91 -1.86 -11.92
CA GLY A 357 22.32 -2.89 -10.97
C GLY A 357 21.90 -4.30 -11.32
N PHE A 358 21.12 -4.52 -12.39
CA PHE A 358 20.70 -5.87 -12.78
C PHE A 358 21.87 -6.67 -13.36
N ILE A 359 21.94 -7.96 -13.03
CA ILE A 359 22.94 -8.91 -13.55
C ILE A 359 22.24 -9.80 -14.59
N PRO A 360 22.51 -9.65 -15.91
CA PRO A 360 21.75 -10.38 -16.94
C PRO A 360 22.06 -11.88 -16.99
N GLN A 361 23.34 -12.25 -16.90
CA GLN A 361 23.79 -13.64 -17.07
C GLN A 361 23.70 -14.42 -15.77
N GLU A 362 23.14 -15.63 -15.83
CA GLU A 362 22.97 -16.50 -14.66
C GLU A 362 24.32 -16.89 -14.03
N GLU A 363 25.30 -17.21 -14.85
CA GLU A 363 26.67 -17.54 -14.43
C GLU A 363 27.31 -16.41 -13.60
N HIS A 364 27.15 -15.14 -14.01
CA HIS A 364 27.63 -14.00 -13.23
C HIS A 364 26.85 -13.82 -11.93
N ARG A 365 25.54 -14.11 -11.91
CA ARG A 365 24.76 -14.11 -10.66
C ARG A 365 25.29 -15.14 -9.68
N LEU A 366 25.66 -16.33 -10.14
CA LEU A 366 26.22 -17.37 -9.29
C LEU A 366 27.55 -16.92 -8.67
N LEU A 367 28.44 -16.31 -9.47
CA LEU A 367 29.73 -15.80 -8.99
C LEU A 367 29.57 -14.65 -7.98
N LEU A 368 28.57 -13.79 -8.17
CA LEU A 368 28.24 -12.67 -7.28
C LEU A 368 27.26 -13.04 -6.15
N GLN A 369 27.04 -14.34 -5.92
CA GLN A 369 26.18 -14.86 -4.85
C GLN A 369 24.71 -14.39 -4.91
N LYS A 370 24.19 -14.11 -6.11
CA LYS A 370 22.79 -13.72 -6.37
C LYS A 370 21.96 -14.91 -6.89
N HIS A 371 22.02 -16.04 -6.19
CA HIS A 371 21.39 -17.30 -6.60
C HIS A 371 19.85 -17.29 -6.58
N GLY A 372 19.22 -16.34 -5.88
CA GLY A 372 17.77 -16.30 -5.70
C GLY A 372 16.95 -15.80 -6.90
N CYS A 373 17.61 -15.29 -7.95
CA CYS A 373 16.93 -14.64 -9.06
C CYS A 373 16.39 -15.66 -10.07
N ARG A 374 15.06 -15.67 -10.27
CA ARG A 374 14.38 -16.50 -11.27
C ARG A 374 13.93 -15.74 -12.52
N PHE A 375 14.26 -14.44 -12.61
CA PHE A 375 13.92 -13.62 -13.76
C PHE A 375 14.95 -13.84 -14.87
N THR A 376 14.47 -14.14 -16.08
CA THR A 376 15.31 -14.37 -17.26
C THR A 376 15.70 -13.05 -17.92
N ALA A 377 14.80 -12.08 -17.89
CA ALA A 377 15.02 -10.71 -18.36
C ALA A 377 14.96 -9.71 -17.19
N ASN A 378 15.47 -8.50 -17.41
CA ASN A 378 15.50 -7.45 -16.39
C ASN A 378 14.07 -7.09 -15.91
N PRO A 379 13.70 -7.39 -14.64
CA PRO A 379 12.36 -7.19 -14.14
C PRO A 379 12.08 -5.74 -13.69
N LEU A 380 13.09 -4.86 -13.65
CA LEU A 380 12.98 -3.54 -13.02
C LEU A 380 11.94 -2.65 -13.71
N ARG A 381 11.84 -2.70 -15.05
CA ARG A 381 10.82 -1.95 -15.79
C ARG A 381 9.40 -2.40 -15.42
N PHE A 382 9.18 -3.70 -15.30
CA PHE A 382 7.89 -4.27 -14.88
C PHE A 382 7.55 -3.82 -13.46
N ILE A 383 8.52 -3.91 -12.54
CA ILE A 383 8.35 -3.55 -11.13
C ILE A 383 8.08 -2.06 -10.97
N GLN A 384 8.82 -1.21 -11.70
CA GLN A 384 8.60 0.23 -11.70
C GLN A 384 7.17 0.57 -12.15
N LYS A 385 6.71 0.03 -13.30
CA LYS A 385 5.33 0.22 -13.76
C LYS A 385 4.31 -0.26 -12.71
N LEU A 386 4.60 -1.37 -12.03
CA LEU A 386 3.70 -1.98 -11.06
C LEU A 386 3.58 -1.11 -9.80
N ILE A 387 4.70 -0.60 -9.31
CA ILE A 387 4.79 0.37 -8.21
C ILE A 387 4.02 1.65 -8.59
N GLU A 388 4.27 2.20 -9.78
CA GLU A 388 3.59 3.40 -10.27
C GLU A 388 2.07 3.20 -10.33
N ASN A 389 1.61 2.08 -10.88
CA ASN A 389 0.19 1.74 -10.97
C ASN A 389 -0.48 1.60 -9.60
N ARG A 390 0.21 1.01 -8.62
CA ARG A 390 -0.36 0.71 -7.29
C ARG A 390 -0.29 1.86 -6.32
N ASN A 391 0.78 2.65 -6.40
CA ASN A 391 1.05 3.73 -5.47
C ASN A 391 0.72 5.11 -6.05
N ALA A 392 0.37 5.20 -7.34
CA ALA A 392 0.04 6.44 -8.04
C ALA A 392 1.06 7.56 -7.76
N SER A 393 2.35 7.20 -7.65
CA SER A 393 3.41 8.06 -7.12
C SER A 393 4.11 8.94 -8.15
N HIS A 394 3.71 8.90 -9.42
CA HIS A 394 4.10 9.90 -10.41
C HIS A 394 2.91 10.25 -11.30
N ALA A 395 2.59 11.55 -11.38
CA ALA A 395 1.78 12.09 -12.46
C ALA A 395 2.36 11.63 -13.82
N PRO A 396 1.54 11.35 -14.85
CA PRO A 396 2.07 11.16 -16.19
C PRO A 396 2.87 12.41 -16.59
N ARG A 397 4.13 12.21 -17.01
CA ARG A 397 5.08 13.26 -17.45
C ARG A 397 4.66 14.01 -18.73
N THR A 398 3.41 13.89 -19.15
CA THR A 398 2.87 14.56 -20.34
C THR A 398 1.45 15.04 -20.04
N SER A 399 1.35 16.26 -19.55
CA SER A 399 0.21 17.12 -19.88
C SER A 399 0.70 18.11 -20.93
N HIS A 400 -0.11 18.30 -21.98
CA HIS A 400 0.12 19.23 -23.08
C HIS A 400 0.48 20.65 -22.63
#